data_AF-A0A9E1RUA4-F1
#
_entry.id   AF-A0A9E1RUA4-F1
#
_cell.length_a   1.000
_cell.length_b   1.000
_cell.length_c   1.000
_cell.angle_alpha   90.00
_cell.angle_beta   90.00
_cell.angle_gamma   90.00
#
_symmetry.space_group_name_H-M   'P 1'
#
loop_
_entity.id
_entity.type
_entity.pdbx_description
1 polymer ?
#
loop_
_entity_poly.entity_id
_entity_poly.type
_entity_poly.pdbx_seq_one_letter_code
_entity_poly.pdbx_strand_id
1 'polypeptide(L)'
;MPVSTRSSMRHATARLALTVSVTLLLLAALITLPASAESLPPRPGDRALGSGEAPITMVEYYSLDCPHCANFHRDVFPRLNAQFIETGKVRYVFRDYPLSYAAVQAAILTHCAPPERFFAVIDALLKDVGAWS
;
A
#
# COMPACT_ATOMS: atom_id res chain seq x y z
N MET A 1 -54.04 -4.41 49.90
CA MET A 1 -53.18 -3.61 49.00
C MET A 1 -52.08 -4.51 48.45
N PRO A 2 -52.13 -4.92 47.16
CA PRO A 2 -50.93 -4.86 46.32
C PRO A 2 -51.26 -4.65 44.82
N VAL A 3 -51.02 -3.45 44.27
CA VAL A 3 -51.16 -3.20 42.81
C VAL A 3 -49.87 -2.62 42.18
N SER A 4 -48.81 -2.36 42.96
CA SER A 4 -47.66 -1.53 42.52
C SER A 4 -46.52 -2.26 41.79
N THR A 5 -46.34 -3.57 41.95
CA THR A 5 -45.10 -4.27 41.52
C THR A 5 -45.00 -4.57 40.01
N ARG A 6 -46.14 -4.70 39.29
CA ARG A 6 -46.16 -5.05 37.86
C ARG A 6 -45.69 -3.93 36.91
N SER A 7 -45.86 -2.68 37.31
CA SER A 7 -45.45 -1.50 36.50
C SER A 7 -43.94 -1.32 36.49
N SER A 8 -43.31 -1.46 37.66
CA SER A 8 -41.87 -1.32 37.86
C SER A 8 -41.04 -2.32 37.02
N MET A 9 -41.46 -3.58 36.96
CA MET A 9 -40.78 -4.61 36.16
C MET A 9 -40.84 -4.34 34.65
N ARG A 10 -41.92 -3.74 34.13
CA ARG A 10 -42.05 -3.38 32.70
C ARG A 10 -41.11 -2.23 32.29
N HIS A 11 -40.82 -1.33 33.22
CA HIS A 11 -39.91 -0.21 32.97
C HIS A 11 -38.45 -0.66 33.05
N ALA A 12 -38.14 -1.63 33.92
CA ALA A 12 -36.82 -2.25 34.03
C ALA A 12 -36.46 -3.07 32.77
N THR A 13 -37.40 -3.88 32.25
CA THR A 13 -37.18 -4.67 31.02
C THR A 13 -37.08 -3.82 29.76
N ALA A 14 -37.88 -2.75 29.64
CA ALA A 14 -37.81 -1.82 28.51
C ALA A 14 -36.48 -1.06 28.46
N ARG A 15 -35.94 -0.64 29.61
CA ARG A 15 -34.63 0.01 29.70
C ARG A 15 -33.48 -0.93 29.32
N LEU A 16 -33.55 -2.18 29.78
CA LEU A 16 -32.53 -3.19 29.47
C LEU A 16 -32.52 -3.55 27.96
N ALA A 17 -33.69 -3.72 27.36
CA ALA A 17 -33.82 -3.98 25.92
C ALA A 17 -33.31 -2.82 25.06
N LEU A 18 -33.59 -1.57 25.46
CA LEU A 18 -33.09 -0.38 24.78
C LEU A 18 -31.56 -0.28 24.86
N THR A 19 -30.97 -0.52 26.04
CA THR A 19 -29.50 -0.52 26.19
C THR A 19 -28.85 -1.60 25.33
N VAL A 20 -29.38 -2.83 25.31
CA VAL A 20 -28.82 -3.92 24.49
C VAL A 20 -28.89 -3.56 23.00
N SER A 21 -30.02 -3.02 22.55
CA SER A 21 -30.23 -2.67 21.14
C SER A 21 -29.28 -1.55 20.68
N VAL A 22 -29.11 -0.51 21.50
CA VAL A 22 -28.18 0.60 21.23
C VAL A 22 -26.73 0.11 21.22
N THR A 23 -26.36 -0.79 22.14
CA THR A 23 -25.00 -1.35 22.21
C THR A 23 -24.71 -2.23 20.99
N LEU A 24 -25.69 -3.03 20.52
CA LEU A 24 -25.56 -3.86 19.32
C LEU A 24 -25.42 -3.00 18.05
N LEU A 25 -26.20 -1.93 17.93
CA LEU A 25 -26.12 -0.97 16.82
C LEU A 25 -24.76 -0.25 16.79
N LEU A 26 -24.25 0.16 17.96
CA LEU A 26 -22.92 0.76 18.07
C LEU A 26 -21.81 -0.24 17.68
N LEU A 27 -21.85 -1.48 18.19
CA LEU A 27 -20.88 -2.51 17.79
C LEU A 27 -20.94 -2.79 16.28
N ALA A 28 -22.13 -2.89 15.70
CA ALA A 28 -22.30 -3.09 14.26
C ALA A 28 -21.70 -1.93 13.45
N ALA A 29 -21.90 -0.68 13.89
CA ALA A 29 -21.30 0.49 13.25
C ALA A 29 -19.76 0.42 13.30
N LEU A 30 -19.17 0.10 14.45
CA LEU A 30 -17.72 -0.04 14.62
C LEU A 30 -17.09 -1.10 13.70
N ILE A 31 -17.79 -2.20 13.40
CA ILE A 31 -17.31 -3.26 12.49
C ILE A 31 -17.32 -2.81 11.02
N THR A 32 -18.17 -1.84 10.67
CA THR A 32 -18.30 -1.34 9.29
C THR A 32 -17.40 -0.15 8.95
N LEU A 33 -16.65 0.39 9.92
CA LEU A 33 -15.68 1.44 9.59
C LEU A 33 -14.61 0.86 8.66
N PRO A 34 -14.31 1.50 7.53
CA PRO A 34 -13.17 1.11 6.73
C PRO A 34 -11.91 1.28 7.59
N ALA A 35 -11.13 0.22 7.72
CA ALA A 35 -9.77 0.33 8.22
C ALA A 35 -8.96 1.11 7.18
N SER A 36 -8.88 2.43 7.37
CA SER A 36 -8.03 3.28 6.54
C SER A 36 -6.57 2.95 6.88
N ALA A 37 -5.90 2.20 6.00
CA ALA A 37 -4.45 2.15 6.02
C ALA A 37 -3.94 3.53 5.60
N GLU A 38 -3.14 4.17 6.46
CA GLU A 38 -2.46 5.41 6.09
C GLU A 38 -1.50 5.10 4.93
N SER A 39 -1.77 5.69 3.76
CA SER A 39 -0.88 5.54 2.61
C SER A 39 0.43 6.28 2.88
N LEU A 40 1.57 5.70 2.47
CA LEU A 40 2.84 6.42 2.50
C LEU A 40 2.71 7.72 1.69
N PRO A 41 3.13 8.88 2.24
CA PRO A 41 3.02 10.13 1.51
C PRO A 41 3.90 10.10 0.24
N PRO A 42 3.49 10.75 -0.85
CA PRO A 42 4.34 10.99 -2.00
C PRO A 42 5.61 11.72 -1.59
N ARG A 43 6.75 11.39 -2.23
CA ARG A 43 8.01 12.11 -2.05
C ARG A 43 8.36 12.89 -3.31
N PRO A 44 9.00 14.07 -3.18
CA PRO A 44 9.57 14.75 -4.33
C PRO A 44 10.49 13.81 -5.11
N GLY A 45 10.32 13.75 -6.42
CA GLY A 45 11.12 12.90 -7.29
C GLY A 45 10.64 11.46 -7.45
N ASP A 46 9.61 11.01 -6.70
CA ASP A 46 9.00 9.69 -6.89
C ASP A 46 8.65 9.47 -8.38
N ARG A 47 9.14 8.36 -8.93
CA ARG A 47 8.79 7.90 -10.27
C ARG A 47 7.86 6.70 -10.14
N ALA A 48 6.80 6.66 -10.94
CA ALA A 48 5.80 5.62 -10.82
C ALA A 48 5.36 5.08 -12.19
N LEU A 49 4.96 3.82 -12.20
CA LEU A 49 4.23 3.17 -13.29
C LEU A 49 2.75 2.98 -12.90
N GLY A 50 1.90 2.91 -13.92
CA GLY A 50 0.45 2.73 -13.75
C GLY A 50 -0.31 4.05 -13.52
N SER A 51 -1.63 3.93 -13.36
CA SER A 51 -2.53 5.06 -13.20
C SER A 51 -2.33 5.78 -11.87
N GLY A 52 -2.39 7.12 -11.88
CA GLY A 52 -2.45 7.94 -10.67
C GLY A 52 -3.69 7.66 -9.80
N GLU A 53 -4.77 7.20 -10.45
CA GLU A 53 -6.08 6.89 -9.86
C GLU A 53 -6.23 5.42 -9.46
N ALA A 54 -5.15 4.63 -9.52
CA ALA A 54 -5.21 3.23 -9.13
C ALA A 54 -5.59 3.10 -7.64
N PRO A 55 -6.49 2.18 -7.28
CA PRO A 55 -7.00 2.07 -5.90
C PRO A 55 -5.94 1.62 -4.90
N ILE A 56 -4.86 0.99 -5.37
CA ILE A 56 -3.75 0.52 -4.54
C ILE A 56 -2.46 1.20 -4.99
N THR A 57 -1.71 1.75 -4.05
CA THR A 57 -0.33 2.22 -4.28
C THR A 57 0.65 1.24 -3.63
N MET A 58 1.58 0.73 -4.42
CA MET A 58 2.70 -0.09 -3.97
C MET A 58 3.99 0.70 -4.10
N VAL A 59 4.78 0.76 -3.03
CA VAL A 59 6.08 1.45 -3.01
C VAL A 59 7.17 0.40 -2.87
N GLU A 60 8.03 0.30 -3.87
CA GLU A 60 9.23 -0.53 -3.82
C GLU A 60 10.42 0.32 -3.40
N TYR A 61 11.09 -0.10 -2.33
CA TYR A 61 12.44 0.34 -2.01
C TYR A 61 13.42 -0.70 -2.56
N TYR A 62 14.23 -0.30 -3.54
CA TYR A 62 15.15 -1.21 -4.23
C TYR A 62 16.56 -0.62 -4.26
N SER A 63 17.56 -1.51 -4.28
CA SER A 63 18.93 -1.13 -4.59
C SER A 63 19.31 -1.71 -5.95
N LEU A 64 19.95 -0.90 -6.78
CA LEU A 64 20.38 -1.31 -8.12
C LEU A 64 21.45 -2.41 -8.07
N ASP A 65 22.23 -2.48 -6.98
CA ASP A 65 23.25 -3.52 -6.77
C ASP A 65 22.72 -4.78 -6.04
N CYS A 66 21.42 -4.86 -5.76
CA CYS A 66 20.87 -5.97 -5.00
C CYS A 66 20.52 -7.15 -5.94
N PRO A 67 21.14 -8.34 -5.79
CA PRO A 67 20.85 -9.49 -6.64
C PRO A 67 19.42 -10.02 -6.46
N HIS A 68 18.81 -9.81 -5.30
CA HIS A 68 17.41 -10.18 -5.07
C HIS A 68 16.44 -9.22 -5.78
N CYS A 69 16.75 -7.92 -5.83
CA CYS A 69 16.00 -6.96 -6.63
C CYS A 69 16.12 -7.30 -8.12
N ALA A 70 17.33 -7.61 -8.61
CA ALA A 70 17.52 -8.06 -9.99
C ALA A 70 16.70 -9.32 -10.32
N ASN A 71 16.69 -10.32 -9.44
CA ASN A 71 15.87 -11.52 -9.61
C ASN A 71 14.37 -11.21 -9.62
N PHE A 72 13.89 -10.33 -8.74
CA PHE A 72 12.49 -9.90 -8.72
C PHE A 72 12.11 -9.20 -10.02
N HIS A 73 12.93 -8.25 -10.50
CA HIS A 73 12.70 -7.50 -11.74
C HIS A 73 12.74 -8.40 -12.99
N ARG A 74 13.55 -9.47 -12.96
CA ARG A 74 13.58 -10.47 -14.04
C ARG A 74 12.39 -11.41 -14.03
N ASP A 75 12.05 -11.99 -12.88
CA ASP A 75 11.20 -13.19 -12.81
C ASP A 75 9.76 -12.88 -12.35
N VAL A 76 9.55 -11.81 -11.58
CA VAL A 76 8.27 -11.53 -10.91
C VAL A 76 7.63 -10.25 -11.45
N PHE A 77 8.42 -9.18 -11.58
CA PHE A 77 7.95 -7.87 -12.01
C PHE A 77 7.18 -7.90 -13.35
N PRO A 78 7.57 -8.66 -14.40
CA PRO A 78 6.83 -8.68 -15.66
C PRO A 78 5.37 -9.14 -15.48
N ARG A 79 5.14 -10.15 -14.62
CA ARG A 79 3.77 -10.62 -14.32
C ARG A 79 3.00 -9.61 -13.49
N LEU A 80 3.65 -9.01 -12.49
CA LEU A 80 3.07 -7.95 -11.67
C LEU A 80 2.62 -6.77 -12.54
N ASN A 81 3.49 -6.34 -13.45
CA ASN A 81 3.21 -5.24 -14.38
C ASN A 81 1.98 -5.54 -15.23
N ALA A 82 1.99 -6.67 -15.94
CA ALA A 82 0.89 -7.04 -16.83
C ALA A 82 -0.45 -7.25 -16.12
N GLN A 83 -0.45 -7.85 -14.91
CA GLN A 83 -1.69 -8.24 -14.23
C GLN A 83 -2.31 -7.13 -13.38
N PHE A 84 -1.50 -6.14 -12.94
CA PHE A 84 -1.92 -5.17 -11.93
C PHE A 84 -1.58 -3.72 -12.28
N ILE A 85 -0.40 -3.45 -12.82
CA ILE A 85 0.03 -2.08 -13.12
C ILE A 85 -0.64 -1.59 -14.41
N GLU A 86 -0.49 -2.33 -15.51
CA GLU A 86 -1.09 -2.00 -16.81
C GLU A 86 -2.62 -2.05 -16.79
N THR A 87 -3.20 -2.90 -15.93
CA THR A 87 -4.66 -2.98 -15.75
C THR A 87 -5.22 -1.88 -14.84
N GLY A 88 -4.38 -0.96 -14.35
CA GLY A 88 -4.79 0.17 -13.52
C GLY A 88 -5.18 -0.17 -12.08
N LYS A 89 -4.92 -1.40 -11.63
CA LYS A 89 -5.22 -1.83 -10.25
C LYS A 89 -4.18 -1.32 -9.26
N VAL A 90 -2.93 -1.16 -9.70
CA VAL A 90 -1.80 -0.75 -8.87
C VAL A 90 -1.06 0.42 -9.51
N ARG A 91 -0.82 1.46 -8.70
CA ARG A 91 0.22 2.47 -8.93
C ARG A 91 1.50 1.99 -8.27
N TYR A 92 2.55 1.75 -9.06
CA TYR A 92 3.81 1.22 -8.55
C TYR A 92 4.87 2.31 -8.51
N VAL A 93 5.32 2.66 -7.31
CA VAL A 93 6.26 3.76 -7.05
C VAL A 93 7.63 3.19 -6.74
N PHE A 94 8.64 3.69 -7.44
CA PHE A 94 10.04 3.31 -7.29
C PHE A 94 10.74 4.30 -6.35
N ARG A 95 11.41 3.79 -5.31
CA ARG A 95 12.25 4.57 -4.40
C ARG A 95 13.61 3.92 -4.23
N ASP A 96 14.66 4.70 -4.45
CA ASP A 96 16.03 4.21 -4.31
C ASP A 96 16.36 3.93 -2.84
N TYR A 97 16.99 2.77 -2.59
CA TYR A 97 17.54 2.35 -1.31
C TYR A 97 18.97 1.81 -1.54
N PRO A 98 19.92 2.68 -1.93
CA PRO A 98 21.26 2.25 -2.31
C PRO A 98 22.01 1.66 -1.12
N LEU A 99 22.58 0.46 -1.31
CA LEU A 99 23.33 -0.27 -0.28
C LEU A 99 24.85 -0.06 -0.34
N SER A 100 25.35 0.49 -1.44
CA SER A 100 26.76 0.77 -1.68
C SER A 100 26.98 2.12 -2.38
N TYR A 101 28.23 2.57 -2.44
CA TYR A 101 28.58 3.76 -3.21
C TYR A 101 28.30 3.58 -4.70
N ALA A 102 28.56 2.39 -5.25
CA ALA A 102 28.23 2.07 -6.64
C ALA A 102 26.72 2.20 -6.89
N ALA A 103 25.88 1.70 -5.97
CA ALA A 103 24.43 1.87 -6.05
C ALA A 103 23.98 3.32 -5.94
N VAL A 104 24.65 4.16 -5.13
CA VAL A 104 24.39 5.61 -5.09
C VAL A 104 24.67 6.24 -6.46
N GLN A 105 25.81 5.93 -7.07
CA GLN A 105 26.14 6.45 -8.41
C GLN A 105 25.15 5.96 -9.47
N ALA A 106 24.76 4.69 -9.40
CA ALA A 106 23.76 4.11 -10.28
C ALA A 106 22.40 4.81 -10.14
N ALA A 107 21.95 5.11 -8.91
CA ALA A 107 20.72 5.88 -8.66
C ALA A 107 20.83 7.31 -9.20
N ILE A 108 21.98 7.99 -9.02
CA ILE A 108 22.19 9.31 -9.63
C ILE A 108 22.05 9.21 -11.15
N LEU A 109 22.65 8.20 -11.78
CA LEU A 109 22.57 7.98 -13.22
C LEU A 109 21.12 7.76 -13.70
N THR A 110 20.30 7.00 -12.96
CA THR A 110 18.89 6.79 -13.33
C THR A 110 18.10 8.10 -13.30
N HIS A 111 18.34 8.96 -12.31
CA HIS A 111 17.66 10.27 -12.20
C HIS A 111 18.19 11.34 -13.15
N CYS A 112 19.42 11.19 -13.66
CA CYS A 112 19.95 12.04 -14.73
C CYS A 112 19.32 11.74 -16.11
N ALA A 113 18.76 10.54 -16.29
CA ALA A 113 18.08 10.19 -17.53
C ALA A 113 16.78 11.00 -17.70
N PRO A 114 16.34 11.26 -18.94
CA PRO A 114 15.01 11.80 -19.21
C PRO A 114 13.93 10.94 -18.52
N PRO A 115 12.84 11.54 -18.01
CA PRO A 115 11.80 10.81 -17.28
C PRO A 115 11.27 9.57 -18.01
N GLU A 116 11.19 9.62 -19.34
CA GLU A 116 10.71 8.54 -20.21
C GLU A 116 11.67 7.35 -20.27
N ARG A 117 12.94 7.56 -19.92
CA ARG A 117 14.00 6.54 -19.92
C ARG A 117 14.30 5.99 -18.53
N PHE A 118 13.80 6.60 -17.47
CA PHE A 118 14.09 6.23 -16.09
C PHE A 118 14.00 4.72 -15.83
N PHE A 119 12.86 4.10 -16.16
CA PHE A 119 12.65 2.66 -15.95
C PHE A 119 13.51 1.79 -16.86
N ALA A 120 13.77 2.23 -18.10
CA ALA A 120 14.65 1.51 -19.01
C ALA A 120 16.10 1.48 -18.50
N VAL A 121 16.56 2.53 -17.81
CA VAL A 121 17.90 2.55 -17.19
C VAL A 121 17.93 1.62 -15.97
N ILE A 122 16.88 1.60 -15.15
CA ILE A 122 16.75 0.63 -14.03
C ILE A 122 16.85 -0.81 -14.56
N ASP A 123 16.05 -1.15 -15.57
CA ASP A 123 16.04 -2.49 -16.16
C ASP A 123 17.42 -2.88 -16.71
N ALA A 124 18.12 -1.94 -17.36
CA ALA A 124 19.45 -2.18 -17.89
C ALA A 124 20.49 -2.47 -16.80
N LEU A 125 20.46 -1.72 -15.69
CA LEU A 125 21.37 -1.89 -14.57
C LEU A 125 21.07 -3.19 -13.79
N LEU A 126 19.80 -3.49 -13.53
CA LEU A 126 19.40 -4.69 -12.81
C LEU A 126 19.62 -5.97 -13.62
N LYS A 127 19.67 -5.89 -14.95
CA LYS A 127 19.89 -7.05 -15.81
C LYS A 127 21.26 -7.71 -15.60
N ASP A 128 22.29 -6.92 -15.28
CA ASP A 128 23.65 -7.43 -15.10
C ASP A 128 24.39 -6.71 -13.97
N VAL A 129 23.86 -6.89 -12.75
CA VAL A 129 24.45 -6.31 -11.52
C VAL A 129 25.94 -6.67 -11.39
N GLY A 130 26.29 -7.94 -11.64
CA GLY A 130 27.67 -8.43 -11.47
C GLY A 130 28.70 -7.81 -12.41
N ALA A 131 28.28 -7.15 -13.49
CA ALA A 131 29.20 -6.48 -14.42
C ALA A 131 29.65 -5.09 -13.95
N TRP A 132 28.91 -4.43 -13.05
CA TRP A 132 29.17 -3.02 -12.71
C TRP A 132 29.17 -2.71 -11.20
N SER A 133 28.57 -3.55 -10.35
CA SER A 133 28.45 -3.31 -8.90
C SER A 133 29.64 -3.81 -8.09
#